data_AF-A0A2G6PQS5-F1
#
_entry.id   AF-A0A2G6PQS5-F1
#
_cell.length_a   1.000
_cell.length_b   1.000
_cell.length_c   1.000
_cell.angle_alpha   90.00
_cell.angle_beta   90.00
_cell.angle_gamma   90.00
#
_symmetry.space_group_name_H-M   'P 1'
#
loop_
_entity.id
_entity.type
_entity.pdbx_description
1 polymer ?
#
loop_
_entity_poly.entity_id
_entity_poly.type
_entity_poly.pdbx_seq_one_letter_code
_entity_poly.pdbx_strand_id
1 'polypeptide(L)'
;MIKISSLFAFIGITVFSYAQIDESKIATTQKFDEVITYVNQLYVDDVDSKKLTDAAIVALLEKLDPHSTFISKEEVEDANQQIN
;
A
#
# COMPACT_ATOMS: atom_id res chain seq x y z
N MET A 1 -22.26 14.79 32.73
CA MET A 1 -21.80 13.56 33.41
C MET A 1 -21.78 12.42 32.41
N ILE A 2 -20.59 11.99 31.96
CA ILE A 2 -20.44 10.79 31.13
C ILE A 2 -20.77 9.58 32.01
N LYS A 3 -21.69 8.72 31.56
CA LYS A 3 -22.14 7.55 32.34
C LYS A 3 -21.11 6.43 32.24
N ILE A 4 -20.81 5.73 33.34
CA ILE A 4 -19.83 4.62 33.37
C ILE A 4 -20.12 3.56 32.28
N SER A 5 -21.39 3.32 31.96
CA SER A 5 -21.78 2.35 30.91
C SER A 5 -21.32 2.78 29.50
N SER A 6 -21.25 4.08 29.23
CA SER A 6 -20.75 4.61 27.95
C SER A 6 -19.24 4.43 27.79
N LEU A 7 -18.49 4.36 28.90
CA LEU A 7 -17.05 4.10 28.88
C LEU A 7 -16.75 2.63 28.57
N PHE A 8 -17.53 1.70 29.12
CA PHE A 8 -17.42 0.27 28.79
C PHE A 8 -17.77 -0.03 27.33
N ALA A 9 -18.80 0.62 26.78
CA ALA A 9 -19.14 0.51 25.36
C ALA A 9 -18.00 1.02 24.46
N PHE A 10 -17.37 2.14 24.83
CA PHE A 10 -16.25 2.70 24.09
C PHE A 10 -15.01 1.80 24.11
N ILE A 11 -14.66 1.24 25.27
CA ILE A 11 -13.55 0.29 25.40
C ILE A 11 -13.82 -0.95 24.54
N GLY A 12 -15.04 -1.51 24.57
CA GLY A 12 -15.40 -2.67 23.74
C GLY A 12 -15.15 -2.43 22.25
N ILE A 13 -15.57 -1.28 21.71
CA ILE A 13 -15.39 -0.91 20.29
C ILE A 13 -13.89 -0.84 19.92
N THR A 14 -13.04 -0.32 20.80
CA THR A 14 -11.59 -0.24 20.52
C THR A 14 -10.94 -1.61 20.46
N VAL A 15 -11.32 -2.57 21.31
CA VAL A 15 -10.73 -3.92 21.35
C VAL A 15 -11.11 -4.74 20.11
N PHE A 16 -12.36 -4.61 19.61
CA PHE A 16 -12.79 -5.27 18.37
C PHE A 16 -12.04 -4.77 17.13
N SER A 17 -11.54 -3.53 17.14
CA SER A 17 -10.79 -2.97 16.01
C SER A 17 -9.39 -3.60 15.87
N TYR A 18 -8.75 -3.98 16.97
CA TYR A 18 -7.43 -4.64 16.95
C TYR A 18 -7.50 -6.13 16.55
N ALA A 19 -8.69 -6.75 16.54
CA ALA A 19 -8.85 -8.16 16.21
C ALA A 19 -8.82 -8.47 14.69
N GLN A 20 -8.80 -7.46 13.83
CA GLN A 20 -8.81 -7.61 12.37
C GLN A 20 -7.42 -7.51 11.71
N ILE A 21 -6.36 -7.61 12.51
CA ILE A 21 -4.98 -7.50 12.03
C ILE A 21 -4.56 -8.81 11.37
N ASP A 22 -4.51 -8.82 10.03
CA ASP A 22 -3.90 -9.91 9.27
C ASP A 22 -2.38 -9.79 9.30
N GLU A 23 -1.74 -10.54 10.19
CA GLU A 23 -0.29 -10.59 10.36
C GLU A 23 0.45 -10.92 9.05
N SER A 24 -0.12 -11.79 8.22
CA SER A 24 0.50 -12.23 6.97
C SER A 24 0.55 -11.12 5.92
N LYS A 25 -0.53 -10.34 5.83
CA LYS A 25 -0.61 -9.15 4.97
C LYS A 25 0.36 -8.07 5.44
N ILE A 26 0.51 -7.90 6.74
CA ILE A 26 1.43 -6.93 7.32
C ILE A 26 2.88 -7.31 7.03
N ALA A 27 3.26 -8.57 7.28
CA ALA A 27 4.63 -9.04 7.09
C ALA A 27 5.11 -8.90 5.63
N THR A 28 4.23 -9.06 4.65
CA THR A 28 4.58 -8.92 3.23
C THR A 28 4.61 -7.47 2.79
N THR A 29 3.64 -6.65 3.20
CA THR A 29 3.58 -5.22 2.85
C THR A 29 4.73 -4.43 3.48
N GLN A 30 5.09 -4.74 4.73
CA GLN A 30 6.19 -4.08 5.45
C GLN A 30 7.54 -4.26 4.75
N LYS A 31 7.79 -5.42 4.13
CA LYS A 31 9.04 -5.65 3.40
C LYS A 31 9.20 -4.69 2.22
N PHE A 32 8.13 -4.41 1.49
CA PHE A 32 8.16 -3.44 0.39
C PHE A 32 8.39 -2.03 0.91
N ASP A 33 7.69 -1.65 1.97
CA ASP A 33 7.82 -0.32 2.60
C ASP A 33 9.26 -0.06 3.10
N GLU A 34 9.84 -1.05 3.77
CA GLU A 34 11.20 -0.97 4.30
C GLU A 34 12.24 -0.82 3.19
N VAL A 35 12.15 -1.63 2.12
CA VAL A 35 13.08 -1.56 0.99
C VAL A 35 12.99 -0.21 0.28
N ILE A 36 11.78 0.27 -0.03
CA ILE A 36 11.61 1.59 -0.67
C ILE A 36 12.12 2.71 0.23
N THR A 37 11.87 2.62 1.53
CA THR A 37 12.37 3.59 2.51
C THR A 37 13.90 3.64 2.52
N TYR A 38 14.57 2.47 2.59
CA TYR A 38 16.02 2.42 2.59
C TYR A 38 16.62 2.88 1.27
N VAL A 39 16.01 2.54 0.14
CA VAL A 39 16.46 3.06 -1.16
C VAL A 39 16.37 4.59 -1.19
N ASN A 40 15.24 5.16 -0.77
CA ASN A 40 15.07 6.62 -0.75
C ASN A 40 16.03 7.34 0.21
N GLN A 41 16.41 6.71 1.32
CA GLN A 41 17.23 7.33 2.35
C GLN A 41 18.74 7.11 2.17
N LEU A 42 19.13 5.96 1.60
CA LEU A 42 20.51 5.48 1.62
C LEU A 42 21.13 5.39 0.22
N TYR A 43 20.34 5.54 -0.84
CA TYR A 43 20.88 5.58 -2.20
C TYR A 43 21.58 6.91 -2.47
N VAL A 44 22.64 6.86 -3.27
CA VAL A 44 23.55 8.00 -3.49
C VAL A 44 22.92 9.09 -4.36
N ASP A 45 22.06 8.68 -5.31
CA ASP A 45 21.39 9.56 -6.26
C ASP A 45 19.90 9.68 -5.92
N ASP A 46 19.26 10.74 -6.44
CA ASP A 46 17.81 10.90 -6.34
C ASP A 46 17.07 9.72 -6.98
N VAL A 47 16.09 9.19 -6.26
CA VAL A 47 15.31 8.03 -6.69
C VAL A 47 13.86 8.41 -6.94
N ASP A 48 13.34 7.98 -8.09
CA ASP A 48 11.91 8.05 -8.39
C ASP A 48 11.19 6.83 -7.79
N SER A 49 10.70 6.97 -6.55
CA SER A 49 10.04 5.87 -5.84
C SER A 49 8.76 5.41 -6.54
N LYS A 50 8.09 6.29 -7.31
CA LYS A 50 6.89 5.93 -8.07
C LYS A 50 7.26 4.94 -9.17
N LYS A 51 8.30 5.23 -9.96
CA LYS A 51 8.79 4.31 -11.01
C LYS A 51 9.25 2.97 -10.44
N LEU A 52 9.96 2.97 -9.30
CA LEU A 52 10.36 1.72 -8.65
C LEU A 52 9.17 0.89 -8.18
N THR A 53 8.14 1.55 -7.65
CA THR A 53 6.91 0.88 -7.21
C THR A 53 6.16 0.29 -8.42
N ASP A 54 6.01 1.05 -9.49
CA ASP A 54 5.36 0.59 -10.73
C ASP A 54 6.12 -0.62 -11.31
N ALA A 55 7.45 -0.59 -11.33
CA ALA A 55 8.29 -1.72 -11.76
C ALA A 55 8.13 -2.96 -10.87
N ALA A 56 8.03 -2.79 -9.55
CA ALA A 56 7.78 -3.89 -8.63
C ALA A 56 6.42 -4.55 -8.86
N ILE A 57 5.38 -3.76 -9.16
CA ILE A 57 4.05 -4.26 -9.49
C ILE A 57 4.08 -5.07 -10.79
N VAL A 58 4.74 -4.56 -11.84
CA VAL A 58 4.90 -5.27 -13.10
C VAL A 58 5.57 -6.63 -12.87
N ALA A 59 6.69 -6.67 -12.15
CA ALA A 59 7.41 -7.92 -11.87
C ALA A 59 6.56 -8.93 -11.07
N LEU A 60 5.73 -8.45 -10.14
CA LEU A 60 4.79 -9.30 -9.39
C LEU A 60 3.70 -9.89 -10.31
N LEU A 61 3.13 -9.07 -11.20
CA LEU A 61 2.11 -9.52 -12.15
C LEU A 61 2.68 -10.51 -13.15
N GLU A 62 3.86 -10.26 -13.71
CA GLU A 62 4.56 -11.19 -14.60
C GLU A 62 4.75 -12.57 -13.97
N LYS A 63 5.02 -12.60 -12.65
CA LYS A 63 5.19 -13.87 -11.93
C LYS A 63 3.86 -14.57 -11.63
N LEU A 64 2.78 -13.81 -11.49
CA LEU A 64 1.45 -14.32 -11.17
C LEU A 64 0.72 -14.83 -12.42
N ASP A 65 0.70 -14.03 -13.48
CA ASP A 65 0.05 -14.31 -14.75
C ASP A 65 0.67 -13.47 -15.88
N PRO A 66 1.28 -14.09 -16.91
CA PRO A 66 1.91 -13.38 -18.02
C PRO A 66 0.95 -12.56 -18.89
N HIS A 67 -0.37 -12.76 -18.74
CA HIS A 67 -1.39 -11.98 -19.43
C HIS A 67 -1.92 -10.81 -18.60
N SER A 68 -1.53 -10.69 -17.33
CA SER A 68 -1.86 -9.53 -16.51
C SER A 68 -1.00 -8.33 -16.91
N THR A 69 -1.63 -7.16 -17.03
CA THR A 69 -0.95 -5.90 -17.38
C THR A 69 -1.20 -4.86 -16.28
N PHE A 70 -0.16 -4.13 -15.91
CA PHE A 70 -0.28 -2.95 -15.04
C PHE A 70 -0.41 -1.70 -15.91
N ILE A 71 -1.42 -0.87 -15.63
CA ILE A 71 -1.60 0.44 -16.26
C ILE A 71 -1.30 1.48 -15.20
N SER A 72 -0.29 2.31 -15.44
CA SER A 72 0.11 3.32 -14.47
C SER A 72 -0.89 4.46 -14.41
N LYS A 73 -0.90 5.21 -13.30
CA LYS A 73 -1.78 6.40 -13.17
C LYS A 73 -1.58 7.42 -14.30
N GLU A 74 -0.32 7.64 -14.70
CA GLU A 74 0.06 8.56 -15.78
C GLU A 74 -0.51 8.09 -17.12
N GLU A 75 -0.41 6.79 -17.40
CA GLU A 75 -0.96 6.19 -18.63
C GLU A 75 -2.49 6.26 -18.68
N VAL A 76 -3.16 6.10 -17.53
CA VAL A 76 -4.62 6.34 -17.42
C VAL A 76 -4.95 7.81 -17.68
N GLU A 77 -4.18 8.75 -17.15
CA GLU A 77 -4.39 10.18 -17.37
C GLU A 77 -4.18 10.56 -18.84
N ASP A 78 -3.12 10.08 -19.48
CA ASP A 78 -2.82 10.30 -20.89
C ASP A 78 -3.89 9.72 -21.82
N ALA A 79 -4.39 8.51 -21.51
CA ALA A 79 -5.49 7.91 -22.25
C ALA A 79 -6.77 8.75 -22.15
N ASN A 80 -7.08 9.27 -20.95
CA ASN A 80 -8.24 10.13 -20.73
C ASN A 80 -8.10 11.50 -21.41
N GLN A 81 -6.88 12.04 -21.53
CA GLN A 81 -6.63 13.28 -22.26
C GLN A 81 -6.83 13.13 -23.77
N GLN A 82 -6.50 11.97 -24.34
CA GLN A 82 -6.69 11.69 -25.78
C GLN A 82 -8.16 11.54 -26.20
N ILE A 83 -9.05 11.22 -25.25
CA ILE A 83 -10.49 11.00 -25.49
C ILE A 83 -11.29 12.32 -25.43
N ASN A 84 -10.79 13.33 -24.72
CA ASN A 84 -11.44 14.64 -24.54
C ASN A 84 -11.01 15.66 -25.61
#